data_AF-A0A5A7S642-F1
#
_entry.id   AF-A0A5A7S642-F1
#
_cell.length_a   1.000
_cell.length_b   1.000
_cell.length_c   1.000
_cell.angle_alpha   90.00
_cell.angle_beta   90.00
_cell.angle_gamma   90.00
#
_symmetry.space_group_name_H-M   'P 1'
#
loop_
_entity.id
_entity.type
_entity.pdbx_description
1 polymer ?
#
loop_
_entity_poly.entity_id
_entity_poly.type
_entity_poly.pdbx_seq_one_letter_code
_entity_poly.pdbx_strand_id
1 'polypeptide(L)'
;MWRCGLGLLTLYRRACKHSDDTIDELAFDTPGTVPHWPAERRTTTLGVLLIRMVDETARHAGHADICRELIDGEGQADKDEMWDAEHWRDYVDRIQPAAQAFRN
;
A
#
# COMPACT_ATOMS: atom_id res chain seq x y z
N MET A 1 -4.41 -21.32 15.65
CA MET A 1 -4.28 -20.22 16.61
C MET A 1 -3.88 -18.94 15.84
N TRP A 2 -4.83 -18.27 15.20
CA TRP A 2 -4.64 -17.01 14.43
C TRP A 2 -5.61 -15.94 14.93
N ARG A 3 -5.53 -15.58 16.22
CA ARG A 3 -6.42 -14.56 16.80
C ARG A 3 -5.98 -13.12 16.51
N CYS A 4 -4.78 -12.89 15.98
CA CYS A 4 -4.25 -11.55 15.73
C CYS A 4 -4.79 -10.87 14.45
N GLY A 5 -5.19 -11.62 13.42
CA GLY A 5 -5.60 -11.04 12.12
C GLY A 5 -6.90 -10.23 12.18
N LEU A 6 -7.87 -10.67 13.02
CA LEU A 6 -9.14 -9.98 13.20
C LEU A 6 -8.98 -8.59 13.82
N GLY A 7 -8.00 -8.40 14.70
CA GLY A 7 -7.72 -7.11 15.32
C GLY A 7 -7.21 -6.07 14.32
N LEU A 8 -6.31 -6.48 13.42
CA LEU A 8 -5.75 -5.60 12.40
C LEU A 8 -6.82 -5.16 11.38
N LEU A 9 -7.62 -6.10 10.88
CA LEU A 9 -8.71 -5.77 9.94
C LEU A 9 -9.77 -4.88 10.58
N THR A 10 -10.06 -5.07 11.87
CA THR A 10 -11.00 -4.21 12.61
C THR A 10 -10.43 -2.80 12.77
N LEU A 11 -9.15 -2.67 13.12
CA LEU A 11 -8.48 -1.38 13.22
C LEU A 11 -8.47 -0.64 11.88
N TYR A 12 -8.13 -1.34 10.80
CA TYR A 12 -8.13 -0.80 9.44
C TYR A 12 -9.51 -0.27 9.04
N ARG A 13 -10.57 -1.09 9.20
CA ARG A 13 -11.94 -0.66 8.89
C ARG A 13 -12.39 0.56 9.71
N ARG A 14 -11.99 0.64 10.98
CA ARG A 14 -12.29 1.81 11.82
C ARG A 14 -11.57 3.06 11.32
N ALA A 15 -10.32 2.93 10.88
CA ALA A 15 -9.58 4.03 10.29
C ALA A 15 -10.22 4.49 8.98
N CYS A 16 -10.61 3.56 8.09
CA CYS A 16 -11.35 3.88 6.86
C CYS A 16 -12.63 4.65 7.17
N LYS A 17 -13.48 4.14 8.07
CA LYS A 17 -14.72 4.82 8.44
C LYS A 17 -14.45 6.26 8.93
N HIS A 18 -13.44 6.45 9.77
CA HIS A 18 -13.10 7.79 10.25
C HIS A 18 -12.64 8.72 9.12
N SER A 19 -11.86 8.20 8.16
CA SER A 19 -11.49 8.95 6.97
C SER A 19 -12.70 9.30 6.10
N ASP A 20 -13.62 8.35 5.88
CA ASP A 20 -14.85 8.58 5.11
C ASP A 20 -15.70 9.68 5.77
N ASP A 21 -15.96 9.58 7.08
CA ASP A 21 -16.70 10.60 7.83
C ASP A 21 -16.03 11.98 7.71
N THR A 22 -14.69 12.04 7.78
CA THR A 22 -13.92 13.29 7.64
C THR A 22 -14.04 13.90 6.24
N ILE A 23 -14.04 13.07 5.19
CA ILE A 23 -14.17 13.49 3.80
C ILE A 23 -15.58 14.03 3.53
N ASP A 24 -16.61 13.39 4.11
CA ASP A 24 -18.00 13.81 3.95
C ASP A 24 -18.31 15.11 4.70
N GLU A 25 -17.68 15.35 5.85
CA GLU A 25 -17.98 16.49 6.73
C GLU A 25 -17.18 17.77 6.40
N LEU A 26 -16.02 17.68 5.77
CA LEU A 26 -15.07 18.80 5.64
C LEU A 26 -14.75 19.17 4.19
N ALA A 27 -14.59 20.46 3.91
CA ALA A 27 -14.09 20.95 2.63
C ALA A 27 -12.58 20.65 2.47
N PHE A 28 -12.11 20.44 1.24
CA PHE A 28 -10.70 20.09 0.97
C PHE A 28 -9.67 21.17 1.37
N ASP A 29 -10.07 22.43 1.44
CA ASP A 29 -9.23 23.54 1.91
C ASP A 29 -9.24 23.69 3.44
N THR A 30 -9.98 22.84 4.15
CA THR A 30 -10.04 22.83 5.63
C THR A 30 -8.63 22.70 6.22
N PRO A 31 -8.18 23.65 7.06
CA PRO A 31 -6.85 23.60 7.66
C PRO A 31 -6.67 22.42 8.63
N GLY A 32 -5.49 21.81 8.58
CA GLY A 32 -5.05 20.76 9.50
C GLY A 32 -3.62 20.99 9.99
N THR A 33 -3.26 20.43 11.14
CA THR A 33 -1.89 20.47 11.66
C THR A 33 -1.40 19.05 11.94
N VAL A 34 -0.22 18.70 11.43
CA VAL A 34 0.42 17.39 11.61
C VAL A 34 1.60 17.51 12.59
N PRO A 35 1.44 17.14 13.88
CA PRO A 35 2.39 17.50 14.93
C PRO A 35 3.81 16.95 14.77
N HIS A 36 3.97 15.83 14.06
CA HIS A 36 5.25 15.17 13.85
C HIS A 36 5.98 15.64 12.59
N TRP A 37 5.40 16.55 11.82
CA TRP A 37 6.09 17.18 10.68
C TRP A 37 6.96 18.36 11.13
N PRO A 38 8.00 18.72 10.36
CA PRO A 38 8.77 19.93 10.61
C PRO A 38 7.88 21.17 10.76
N ALA A 39 8.24 22.09 11.66
CA ALA A 39 7.40 23.20 12.09
C ALA A 39 6.96 24.12 10.93
N GLU A 40 7.82 24.27 9.93
CA GLU A 40 7.60 25.04 8.71
C GLU A 40 6.63 24.37 7.71
N ARG A 41 6.31 23.08 7.91
CA ARG A 41 5.43 22.29 7.02
C ARG A 41 4.24 21.63 7.73
N ARG A 42 4.16 21.69 9.07
CA ARG A 42 3.10 21.01 9.83
C ARG A 42 1.69 21.53 9.57
N THR A 43 1.53 22.78 9.12
CA THR A 43 0.23 23.33 8.72
C THR A 43 -0.07 22.96 7.28
N THR A 44 -1.23 22.36 7.03
CA THR A 44 -1.63 21.84 5.73
C THR A 44 -3.16 21.90 5.57
N THR A 45 -3.71 21.28 4.53
CA THR A 45 -5.17 21.15 4.33
C THR A 45 -5.57 19.69 4.16
N LEU A 46 -6.85 19.40 4.34
CA LEU A 46 -7.41 18.06 4.11
C LEU A 46 -7.06 17.54 2.70
N GLY A 47 -7.21 18.36 1.66
CA GLY A 47 -6.90 17.97 0.27
C GLY A 47 -5.45 17.55 0.07
N VAL A 48 -4.49 18.25 0.69
CA VAL A 48 -3.06 17.85 0.64
C VAL A 48 -2.83 16.52 1.33
N LEU A 49 -3.50 16.28 2.47
CA LEU A 49 -3.41 15.00 3.18
C LEU A 49 -4.02 13.86 2.36
N LEU A 50 -5.16 14.08 1.70
CA LEU A 50 -5.80 13.06 0.86
C LEU A 50 -4.92 12.63 -0.31
N ILE A 51 -4.25 13.58 -0.99
CA ILE A 51 -3.29 13.25 -2.05
C ILE A 51 -2.18 12.34 -1.53
N ARG A 52 -1.63 12.66 -0.34
CA ARG A 52 -0.62 11.81 0.30
C ARG A 52 -1.15 10.43 0.65
N MET A 53 -2.39 10.34 1.15
CA MET A 53 -3.00 9.05 1.50
C MET A 53 -3.24 8.17 0.28
N VAL A 54 -3.59 8.74 -0.88
CA VAL A 54 -3.71 7.98 -2.14
C VAL A 54 -2.36 7.36 -2.53
N ASP A 55 -1.29 8.17 -2.54
CA ASP A 55 0.06 7.72 -2.87
C ASP A 55 0.58 6.66 -1.88
N GLU A 56 0.38 6.86 -0.58
CA GLU A 56 0.78 5.88 0.44
C GLU A 56 -0.01 4.57 0.34
N THR A 57 -1.32 4.68 0.11
CA THR A 57 -2.17 3.49 -0.05
C THR A 57 -1.77 2.68 -1.27
N ALA A 58 -1.50 3.33 -2.41
CA ALA A 58 -1.06 2.67 -3.62
C ALA A 58 0.29 1.96 -3.42
N ARG A 59 1.25 2.61 -2.76
CA ARG A 59 2.56 2.02 -2.45
C ARG A 59 2.45 0.79 -1.55
N HIS A 60 1.67 0.89 -0.48
CA HIS A 60 1.46 -0.24 0.43
C HIS A 60 0.67 -1.38 -0.21
N ALA A 61 -0.30 -1.08 -1.07
CA ALA A 61 -1.02 -2.09 -1.84
C ALA A 61 -0.06 -2.86 -2.76
N GLY A 62 0.84 -2.17 -3.46
CA GLY A 62 1.88 -2.82 -4.27
C GLY A 62 2.82 -3.71 -3.46
N HIS A 63 3.25 -3.27 -2.27
CA HIS A 63 4.06 -4.11 -1.38
C HIS A 63 3.30 -5.35 -0.89
N ALA A 64 2.02 -5.19 -0.54
CA ALA A 64 1.18 -6.30 -0.10
C ALA A 64 0.95 -7.31 -1.23
N ASP A 65 0.83 -6.84 -2.48
CA ASP A 65 0.73 -7.71 -3.66
C ASP A 65 2.02 -8.53 -3.84
N ILE A 66 3.20 -7.92 -3.79
CA ILE A 66 4.48 -8.66 -3.83
C ILE A 66 4.55 -9.71 -2.71
N CYS A 67 4.14 -9.37 -1.48
CA CYS A 67 4.10 -10.34 -0.39
C CYS A 67 3.14 -11.51 -0.67
N ARG A 68 1.97 -11.23 -1.26
CA ARG A 68 1.02 -12.25 -1.69
C ARG A 68 1.64 -13.16 -2.75
N GLU A 69 2.21 -12.58 -3.82
CA GLU A 69 2.88 -13.30 -4.92
C GLU A 69 3.98 -14.24 -4.41
N LEU A 70 4.75 -13.81 -3.41
CA LEU A 70 5.80 -14.64 -2.80
C LEU A 70 5.24 -15.80 -1.96
N ILE A 71 4.01 -15.70 -1.45
CA ILE A 71 3.37 -16.73 -0.65
C ILE A 71 2.68 -17.76 -1.53
N ASP A 72 1.94 -17.32 -2.55
CA ASP A 72 1.16 -18.20 -3.42
C ASP A 72 1.90 -18.62 -4.71
N GLY A 73 2.99 -17.93 -5.07
CA GLY A 73 3.74 -18.16 -6.31
C GLY A 73 3.06 -17.59 -7.55
N GLU A 74 1.96 -16.86 -7.37
CA GLU A 74 1.09 -16.41 -8.44
C GLU A 74 1.26 -14.89 -8.62
N GLY A 75 1.82 -14.46 -9.75
CA GLY A 75 1.86 -13.03 -10.13
C GLY A 75 0.47 -12.38 -10.29
N GLN A 76 0.45 -11.12 -10.71
CA GLN A 76 -0.78 -10.33 -10.97
C GLN A 76 -1.84 -11.04 -11.80
N ALA A 77 -3.12 -10.68 -11.60
CA ALA A 77 -4.26 -11.38 -12.20
C ALA A 77 -4.30 -11.32 -13.74
N ASP A 78 -3.68 -10.32 -14.35
CA ASP A 78 -3.55 -10.10 -15.79
C ASP A 78 -2.23 -10.66 -16.36
N LYS A 79 -1.41 -11.34 -15.55
CA LYS A 79 -0.14 -11.92 -16.01
C LYS A 79 -0.33 -12.82 -17.23
N ASP A 80 -1.39 -13.62 -17.29
CA ASP A 80 -1.67 -14.54 -18.40
C ASP A 80 -2.12 -13.79 -19.66
N GLU A 81 -2.54 -12.51 -19.54
CA GLU A 81 -2.84 -11.62 -20.66
C GLU A 81 -1.56 -10.97 -21.22
N MET A 82 -0.54 -10.77 -20.39
CA MET A 82 0.74 -10.14 -20.79
C MET A 82 1.85 -11.14 -21.13
N TRP A 83 1.92 -12.28 -20.44
CA TRP A 83 3.01 -13.25 -20.52
C TRP A 83 2.54 -14.68 -20.23
N ASP A 84 2.96 -15.64 -21.04
CA ASP A 84 2.73 -17.05 -20.73
C ASP A 84 3.62 -17.54 -19.56
N ALA A 85 3.30 -18.73 -19.03
CA ALA A 85 4.01 -19.31 -17.89
C ALA A 85 5.49 -19.66 -18.18
N GLU A 86 5.90 -19.78 -19.44
CA GLU A 86 7.31 -19.95 -19.82
C GLU A 86 8.04 -18.61 -19.74
N HIS A 87 7.47 -17.56 -20.33
CA HIS A 87 7.98 -16.19 -20.24
C HIS A 87 8.15 -15.70 -18.80
N TRP A 88 7.18 -16.00 -17.93
CA TRP A 88 7.25 -15.61 -16.52
C TRP A 88 8.42 -16.29 -15.79
N ARG A 89 8.61 -17.60 -16.01
CA ARG A 89 9.73 -18.36 -15.42
C ARG A 89 11.07 -17.81 -15.89
N ASP A 90 11.23 -17.56 -17.18
CA ASP A 90 12.46 -17.01 -17.74
C ASP A 90 12.76 -15.60 -17.18
N TYR A 91 11.72 -14.77 -17.02
CA TYR A 91 11.86 -13.44 -16.43
C TYR A 91 12.35 -13.52 -14.97
N VAL A 92 11.73 -14.39 -14.16
CA VAL A 92 12.11 -14.61 -12.76
C VAL A 92 13.54 -15.14 -12.67
N ASP A 93 13.90 -16.16 -13.46
CA ASP A 93 15.26 -16.74 -13.49
C ASP A 93 16.32 -15.70 -13.85
N ARG A 94 15.99 -14.72 -14.70
CA ARG A 94 16.90 -13.61 -15.04
C ARG A 94 17.16 -12.65 -13.87
N ILE A 95 16.16 -12.33 -13.06
CA ILE A 95 16.29 -11.36 -11.96
C ILE A 95 16.70 -12.00 -10.62
N GLN A 96 16.46 -13.31 -10.48
CA GLN A 96 16.71 -14.05 -9.24
C GLN A 96 18.16 -13.98 -8.73
N PRO A 97 19.20 -14.06 -9.59
CA PRO A 97 20.58 -13.92 -9.12
C PRO A 97 20.86 -12.56 -8.47
N ALA A 98 20.25 -11.47 -8.95
CA ALA A 98 20.40 -10.15 -8.36
C ALA A 98 19.77 -10.08 -6.96
N ALA A 99 18.60 -10.69 -6.78
CA ALA A 99 17.95 -10.77 -5.47
C ALA A 99 18.76 -11.62 -4.47
N GLN A 100 19.33 -12.74 -4.94
CA GLN A 100 20.15 -13.63 -4.12
C GLN A 100 21.41 -12.95 -3.56
N ALA A 101 21.98 -11.98 -4.28
CA ALA A 101 23.15 -11.22 -3.79
C ALA A 101 22.87 -10.42 -2.49
N PHE A 102 21.60 -10.21 -2.13
CA PHE A 102 21.19 -9.48 -0.93
C PHE A 102 20.54 -10.38 0.14
N ARG A 103 20.60 -11.71 -0.03
CA ARG A 103 20.21 -12.63 1.04
C ARG A 103 21.30 -12.64 2.11
N ASN A 104 20.99 -12.05 3.26
CA ASN A 104 21.77 -12.18 4.50
C ASN A 104 21.79 -13.61 5.02
#